data_AF-A0A2D8BBB8-F1
#
_entry.id   AF-A0A2D8BBB8-F1
#
_cell.length_a   1.000
_cell.length_b   1.000
_cell.length_c   1.000
_cell.angle_alpha   90.00
_cell.angle_beta   90.00
_cell.angle_gamma   90.00
#
_symmetry.space_group_name_H-M   'P 1'
#
loop_
_entity.id
_entity.type
_entity.pdbx_description
1 polymer ?
#
loop_
_entity_poly.entity_id
_entity_poly.type
_entity_poly.pdbx_seq_one_letter_code
_entity_poly.pdbx_strand_id
1 'polypeptide(L)'
;MSTHRPVCALTIAGSDSGGGAGIQADLKTFAAHGVHGLSALAALTAQNTRGVTAVHVPPARFLREQIDACFADFQIGAVKLGMLANARIINTVAAALEAYRPAAVVLDPVMVATSGAKLLEDAALDALRR
;
A
#
# COMPACT_ATOMS: atom_id res chain seq x y z
N MET A 1 7.61 18.69 -26.69
CA MET A 1 7.27 17.48 -25.91
C MET A 1 6.27 17.89 -24.86
N SER A 2 5.08 17.27 -24.83
CA SER A 2 4.04 17.62 -23.87
C SER A 2 4.58 17.45 -22.45
N THR A 3 4.59 18.52 -21.66
CA THR A 3 5.15 18.59 -20.30
C THR A 3 4.19 18.06 -19.23
N HIS A 4 3.10 17.41 -19.66
CA HIS A 4 2.14 16.84 -18.73
C HIS A 4 2.64 15.45 -18.30
N ARG A 5 3.23 15.33 -17.09
CA ARG A 5 3.42 14.01 -16.52
C ARG A 5 2.01 13.45 -16.23
N PRO A 6 1.72 12.21 -16.64
CA PRO A 6 0.41 11.61 -16.40
C PRO A 6 0.17 11.51 -14.88
N VAL A 7 -1.06 11.80 -14.46
CA VAL A 7 -1.46 11.65 -13.06
C VAL A 7 -1.43 10.16 -12.70
N CYS A 8 -0.67 9.83 -11.67
CA CYS A 8 -0.49 8.47 -11.17
C CYS A 8 -1.29 8.25 -9.88
N ALA A 9 -1.59 6.99 -9.58
CA ALA A 9 -2.11 6.58 -8.28
C ALA A 9 -1.11 5.64 -7.59
N LEU A 10 -0.79 5.91 -6.33
CA LEU A 10 0.10 5.08 -5.52
C LEU A 10 -0.73 4.18 -4.60
N THR A 11 -0.50 2.86 -4.64
CA THR A 11 -0.96 1.96 -3.57
C THR A 11 0.15 1.69 -2.56
N ILE A 12 -0.19 1.74 -1.28
CA ILE A 12 0.67 1.33 -0.16
C ILE A 12 -0.05 0.20 0.57
N ALA A 13 0.36 -1.04 0.31
CA ALA A 13 -0.35 -2.21 0.80
C ALA A 13 0.54 -3.48 0.84
N GLY A 14 -0.01 -4.58 1.34
CA GLY A 14 0.58 -5.91 1.20
C GLY A 14 0.56 -6.41 -0.25
N SER A 15 1.59 -7.17 -0.63
CA SER A 15 1.65 -7.92 -1.89
C SER A 15 1.06 -9.31 -1.71
N ASP A 16 0.08 -9.65 -2.54
CA ASP A 16 -0.53 -10.97 -2.66
C ASP A 16 0.19 -11.78 -3.76
N SER A 17 0.84 -12.88 -3.38
CA SER A 17 1.50 -13.78 -4.35
C SER A 17 0.53 -14.43 -5.35
N GLY A 18 -0.74 -14.60 -4.99
CA GLY A 18 -1.78 -15.13 -5.88
C GLY A 18 -2.35 -14.09 -6.85
N GLY A 19 -2.06 -12.81 -6.63
CA GLY A 19 -2.47 -11.70 -7.48
C GLY A 19 -3.96 -11.38 -7.52
N GLY A 20 -4.75 -11.91 -6.58
CA GLY A 20 -6.19 -11.68 -6.46
C GLY A 20 -6.56 -10.53 -5.52
N ALA A 21 -5.64 -10.13 -4.63
CA ALA A 21 -5.81 -9.05 -3.66
C ALA A 21 -4.57 -8.14 -3.60
N GLY A 22 -4.51 -7.29 -2.57
CA GLY A 22 -3.34 -6.45 -2.28
C GLY A 22 -2.97 -5.50 -3.42
N ILE A 23 -1.67 -5.19 -3.50
CA ILE A 23 -1.12 -4.32 -4.56
C ILE A 23 -1.47 -4.82 -5.95
N GLN A 24 -1.50 -6.14 -6.17
CA GLN A 24 -1.81 -6.72 -7.48
C GLN A 24 -3.24 -6.40 -7.93
N ALA A 25 -4.22 -6.47 -7.02
CA ALA A 25 -5.58 -6.06 -7.31
C ALA A 25 -5.66 -4.53 -7.52
N ASP A 26 -4.98 -3.75 -6.68
CA ASP A 26 -4.96 -2.29 -6.80
C ASP A 26 -4.41 -1.85 -8.17
N LEU A 27 -3.25 -2.37 -8.58
CA LEU A 27 -2.61 -2.04 -9.86
C LEU A 27 -3.46 -2.48 -11.06
N LYS A 28 -4.11 -3.64 -10.99
CA LYS A 28 -5.05 -4.09 -12.03
C LYS A 28 -6.25 -3.15 -12.13
N THR A 29 -6.79 -2.71 -11.00
CA THR A 29 -7.90 -1.75 -10.97
C THR A 29 -7.46 -0.40 -11.55
N PHE A 30 -6.30 0.12 -11.17
CA PHE A 30 -5.77 1.36 -11.74
C PHE A 30 -5.62 1.26 -13.26
N ALA A 31 -5.02 0.18 -13.74
CA ALA A 31 -4.85 -0.06 -15.17
C ALA A 31 -6.20 -0.18 -15.92
N ALA A 32 -7.18 -0.88 -15.33
CA ALA A 32 -8.53 -1.00 -15.90
C ALA A 32 -9.25 0.36 -16.03
N HIS A 33 -8.86 1.35 -15.23
CA HIS A 33 -9.37 2.72 -15.29
C HIS A 33 -8.43 3.69 -16.02
N GLY A 34 -7.41 3.19 -16.72
CA GLY A 34 -6.47 4.02 -17.50
C GLY A 34 -5.53 4.86 -16.64
N VAL A 35 -5.36 4.53 -15.36
CA VAL A 35 -4.47 5.21 -14.42
C VAL A 35 -3.15 4.47 -14.33
N HIS A 36 -2.02 5.19 -14.40
CA HIS A 36 -0.71 4.60 -14.13
C HIS A 36 -0.58 4.30 -12.64
N GLY A 37 -0.50 3.01 -12.30
CA GLY A 37 -0.37 2.54 -10.93
C GLY A 37 1.07 2.45 -10.46
N LEU A 38 1.35 3.01 -9.29
CA LEU A 38 2.60 2.88 -8.55
C LEU A 38 2.37 2.06 -7.29
N SER A 39 3.42 1.46 -6.71
CA SER A 39 3.28 0.67 -5.50
C SER A 39 4.44 0.84 -4.52
N ALA A 40 4.11 0.78 -3.23
CA ALA A 40 5.07 0.64 -2.13
C ALA A 40 4.64 -0.51 -1.23
N LEU A 41 5.52 -1.49 -1.04
CA LEU A 41 5.17 -2.76 -0.41
C LEU A 41 5.25 -2.66 1.11
N ALA A 42 4.10 -2.64 1.77
CA ALA A 42 3.98 -2.65 3.23
C ALA A 42 4.28 -4.03 3.84
N ALA A 43 4.03 -5.10 3.08
CA ALA A 43 4.40 -6.46 3.41
C ALA A 43 4.38 -7.36 2.15
N LEU A 44 5.06 -8.49 2.23
CA LEU A 44 5.01 -9.57 1.24
C LEU A 44 4.30 -10.77 1.88
N THR A 45 3.35 -11.36 1.17
CA THR A 45 2.66 -12.57 1.64
C THR A 45 3.00 -13.76 0.75
N ALA A 46 3.38 -14.89 1.34
CA ALA A 46 3.28 -16.18 0.69
C ALA A 46 1.81 -16.62 0.76
N GLN A 47 1.03 -16.13 -0.21
CA GLN A 47 -0.42 -16.28 -0.25
C GLN A 47 -0.86 -16.97 -1.54
N ASN A 48 -1.91 -17.79 -1.43
CA ASN A 48 -2.67 -18.29 -2.56
C ASN A 48 -4.16 -18.36 -2.19
N THR A 49 -4.99 -18.90 -3.08
CA THR A 49 -6.44 -18.98 -2.89
C THR A 49 -6.88 -19.83 -1.68
N ARG A 50 -5.97 -20.60 -1.07
CA ARG A 50 -6.25 -21.47 0.08
C ARG A 50 -5.82 -20.86 1.42
N GLY A 51 -5.03 -19.80 1.41
CA GLY A 51 -4.55 -19.18 2.64
C GLY A 51 -3.21 -18.45 2.51
N VAL A 52 -2.73 -17.98 3.66
CA VAL A 52 -1.42 -17.33 3.83
C VAL A 52 -0.53 -18.25 4.65
N THR A 53 0.65 -18.61 4.13
CA THR A 53 1.61 -19.48 4.83
C THR A 53 2.76 -18.72 5.46
N ALA A 54 3.06 -17.51 4.98
CA ALA A 54 4.06 -16.63 5.56
C ALA A 54 3.77 -15.16 5.25
N VAL A 55 4.21 -14.29 6.15
CA VAL A 55 4.21 -12.83 5.97
C VAL A 55 5.63 -12.32 6.24
N HIS A 56 6.15 -11.51 5.33
CA HIS A 56 7.42 -10.83 5.49
C HIS A 56 7.18 -9.31 5.44
N VAL A 57 7.47 -8.63 6.55
CA VAL A 57 7.38 -7.17 6.63
C VAL A 57 8.77 -6.59 6.36
N PRO A 58 8.96 -5.77 5.31
CA PRO A 58 10.25 -5.15 5.06
C PRO A 58 10.59 -4.15 6.19
N PRO A 59 11.88 -3.79 6.36
CA PRO A 59 12.25 -2.72 7.27
C PRO A 59 11.48 -1.43 6.96
N ALA A 60 10.95 -0.76 7.98
CA ALA A 60 10.16 0.46 7.82
C ALA A 60 10.89 1.56 7.02
N ARG A 61 12.21 1.68 7.21
CA ARG A 61 13.05 2.59 6.41
C ARG A 61 12.98 2.30 4.90
N PHE A 62 12.90 1.03 4.52
CA PHE A 62 12.84 0.63 3.12
C PHE A 62 11.46 0.88 2.52
N LEU A 63 10.39 0.77 3.31
CA LEU A 63 9.08 1.25 2.89
C LEU A 63 9.10 2.77 2.66
N ARG A 64 9.73 3.52 3.56
CA ARG A 64 9.88 4.97 3.40
C ARG A 64 10.66 5.32 2.13
N GLU A 65 11.77 4.64 1.85
CA GLU A 65 12.56 4.82 0.62
C GLU A 65 11.74 4.52 -0.64
N GLN A 66 10.88 3.50 -0.64
CA GLN A 66 9.96 3.24 -1.76
C GLN A 66 8.98 4.39 -1.99
N ILE A 67 8.36 4.90 -0.91
CA ILE A 67 7.41 6.02 -0.99
C ILE A 67 8.12 7.28 -1.51
N ASP A 68 9.30 7.59 -0.95
CA ASP A 68 10.10 8.75 -1.33
C ASP A 68 10.51 8.68 -2.80
N ALA A 69 10.90 7.50 -3.30
CA ALA A 69 11.22 7.30 -4.71
C ALA A 69 10.01 7.57 -5.64
N CYS A 70 8.81 7.13 -5.27
CA CYS A 70 7.60 7.41 -6.05
C CYS A 70 7.26 8.91 -6.06
N PHE A 71 7.31 9.58 -4.92
CA PHE A 71 7.01 11.02 -4.84
C PHE A 71 8.10 11.91 -5.45
N ALA A 72 9.35 11.42 -5.54
CA ALA A 72 10.44 12.15 -6.17
C ALA A 72 10.30 12.26 -7.71
N ASP A 73 9.63 11.30 -8.35
CA ASP A 73 9.56 11.21 -9.81
C ASP A 73 8.14 11.43 -10.37
N PHE A 74 7.10 10.94 -9.71
CA PHE A 74 5.76 10.89 -10.28
C PHE A 74 4.82 11.99 -9.76
N GLN A 75 3.92 12.48 -10.63
CA GLN A 75 2.79 13.31 -10.21
C GLN A 75 1.68 12.40 -9.63
N ILE A 76 1.73 12.18 -8.32
CA ILE A 76 0.77 11.32 -7.61
C ILE A 76 -0.49 12.13 -7.26
N GLY A 77 -1.62 11.79 -7.89
CA GLY A 77 -2.91 12.44 -7.64
C GLY A 77 -3.70 11.81 -6.51
N ALA A 78 -3.50 10.51 -6.25
CA ALA A 78 -4.17 9.78 -5.18
C ALA A 78 -3.25 8.73 -4.56
N VAL A 79 -3.41 8.53 -3.25
CA VAL A 79 -2.79 7.41 -2.52
C VAL A 79 -3.88 6.50 -1.98
N LYS A 80 -3.78 5.21 -2.25
CA LYS A 80 -4.63 4.18 -1.65
C LYS A 80 -3.82 3.41 -0.60
N LEU A 81 -4.38 3.25 0.58
CA LEU A 81 -3.81 2.45 1.66
C LEU A 81 -4.60 1.15 1.79
N GLY A 82 -3.90 0.02 1.81
CA GLY A 82 -4.48 -1.29 2.08
C GLY A 82 -3.95 -1.88 3.39
N MET A 83 -3.66 -3.18 3.39
CA MET A 83 -3.07 -3.87 4.55
C MET A 83 -1.68 -3.28 4.88
N LEU A 84 -1.50 -2.78 6.11
CA LEU A 84 -0.25 -2.16 6.60
C LEU A 84 0.52 -3.00 7.64
N ALA A 85 0.11 -4.24 7.91
CA ALA A 85 0.75 -5.22 8.80
C ALA A 85 0.85 -4.85 10.30
N ASN A 86 1.54 -3.77 10.66
CA ASN A 86 1.79 -3.39 12.06
C ASN A 86 1.91 -1.87 12.30
N ALA A 87 1.93 -1.48 13.57
CA ALA A 87 1.96 -0.07 13.99
C ALA A 87 3.19 0.70 13.47
N ARG A 88 4.36 0.04 13.34
CA ARG A 88 5.58 0.69 12.84
C ARG A 88 5.43 1.10 11.38
N ILE A 89 4.84 0.23 10.57
CA ILE A 89 4.54 0.52 9.17
C ILE A 89 3.46 1.59 9.06
N ILE A 90 2.38 1.51 9.86
CA ILE A 90 1.33 2.55 9.90
C ILE A 90 1.93 3.92 10.19
N ASN A 91 2.75 4.05 11.23
CA ASN A 91 3.38 5.32 11.60
C ASN A 91 4.32 5.84 10.50
N THR A 92 5.00 4.93 9.78
CA THR A 92 5.88 5.31 8.66
C THR A 92 5.07 5.87 7.50
N VAL A 93 3.93 5.25 7.18
CA VAL A 93 3.01 5.72 6.14
C VAL A 93 2.40 7.05 6.54
N ALA A 94 1.91 7.18 7.78
CA ALA A 94 1.35 8.42 8.30
C ALA A 94 2.34 9.59 8.17
N ALA A 95 3.59 9.40 8.62
CA ALA A 95 4.63 10.41 8.49
C ALA A 95 4.93 10.80 7.03
N ALA A 96 4.87 9.84 6.09
CA ALA A 96 5.05 10.14 4.67
C ALA A 96 3.87 10.93 4.09
N LEU A 97 2.63 10.60 4.47
CA LEU A 97 1.43 11.33 4.06
C LEU A 97 1.44 12.77 4.59
N GLU A 98 1.89 12.99 5.83
CA GLU A 98 2.06 14.33 6.40
C GLU A 98 3.12 15.15 5.65
N ALA A 99 4.21 14.52 5.24
CA ALA A 99 5.30 15.16 4.52
C ALA A 99 4.92 15.55 3.08
N TYR A 100 4.25 14.66 2.35
CA TYR A 100 3.95 14.86 0.93
C TYR A 100 2.56 15.47 0.66
N ARG A 101 1.62 15.33 1.59
CA ARG A 101 0.25 15.89 1.51
C ARG A 101 -0.44 15.62 0.16
N PRO A 102 -0.62 14.35 -0.23
CA PRO A 102 -1.30 14.02 -1.48
C PRO A 102 -2.73 14.58 -1.49
N ALA A 103 -3.23 14.95 -2.66
CA ALA A 103 -4.54 15.58 -2.81
C ALA A 103 -5.70 14.68 -2.38
N ALA A 104 -5.54 13.37 -2.53
CA ALA A 104 -6.54 12.37 -2.12
C ALA A 104 -5.87 11.17 -1.44
N VAL A 105 -6.46 10.73 -0.33
CA VAL A 105 -6.09 9.50 0.37
C VAL A 105 -7.32 8.63 0.54
N VAL A 106 -7.25 7.37 0.11
CA VAL A 106 -8.28 6.36 0.30
C VAL A 106 -7.75 5.31 1.27
N LEU A 107 -8.37 5.18 2.43
CA LEU A 107 -8.05 4.14 3.40
C LEU A 107 -9.02 2.96 3.26
N ASP A 108 -8.49 1.80 2.87
CA ASP A 108 -9.17 0.51 2.93
C ASP A 108 -8.66 -0.23 4.20
N PRO A 109 -9.42 -0.24 5.31
CA PRO A 109 -8.95 -0.73 6.61
C PRO A 109 -8.93 -2.27 6.67
N VAL A 110 -8.07 -2.88 5.84
CA VAL A 110 -7.91 -4.34 5.76
C VAL A 110 -7.27 -4.86 7.05
N MET A 111 -8.07 -5.52 7.86
CA MET A 111 -7.64 -6.13 9.14
C MET A 111 -7.50 -7.67 9.06
N VAL A 112 -8.17 -8.29 8.09
CA VAL A 112 -8.27 -9.76 7.93
C VAL A 112 -8.14 -10.11 6.45
N ALA A 113 -7.42 -11.19 6.14
CA ALA A 113 -7.31 -11.70 4.79
C ALA A 113 -8.66 -12.22 4.30
N THR A 114 -8.89 -12.24 2.99
CA THR A 114 -10.06 -12.88 2.39
C THR A 114 -10.19 -14.37 2.79
N SER A 115 -9.06 -15.02 3.09
CA SER A 115 -8.98 -16.39 3.62
C SER A 115 -9.24 -16.53 5.12
N GLY A 116 -9.49 -15.43 5.84
CA GLY A 116 -9.77 -15.41 7.28
C GLY A 116 -8.53 -15.27 8.17
N ALA A 117 -7.32 -15.23 7.61
CA ALA A 117 -6.09 -15.04 8.38
C ALA A 117 -6.00 -13.61 8.97
N LYS A 118 -5.59 -13.48 10.24
CA LYS A 118 -5.36 -12.18 10.87
C LYS A 118 -4.14 -11.50 10.23
N LEU A 119 -4.33 -10.31 9.67
CA LEU A 119 -3.30 -9.57 8.95
C LEU A 119 -2.75 -8.36 9.71
N LEU A 120 -3.43 -7.96 10.79
CA LEU A 120 -3.04 -6.84 11.65
C LEU A 120 -2.74 -7.35 13.06
N GLU A 121 -1.62 -6.91 13.63
CA GLU A 121 -1.36 -7.04 15.07
C GLU A 121 -2.34 -6.17 15.86
N ASP A 122 -2.71 -6.58 17.08
CA ASP A 122 -3.70 -5.83 17.88
C ASP A 122 -3.28 -4.38 18.16
N ALA A 123 -1.98 -4.16 18.41
CA ALA A 123 -1.41 -2.83 18.63
C ALA A 123 -1.48 -1.91 17.39
N ALA A 124 -1.69 -2.47 16.20
CA ALA A 124 -1.78 -1.70 14.96
C ALA A 124 -3.17 -1.02 14.79
N LEU A 125 -4.21 -1.52 15.47
CA LEU A 125 -5.54 -0.94 15.42
C LEU A 125 -5.59 0.47 15.99
N ASP A 126 -4.88 0.70 17.10
CA ASP A 126 -4.83 2.02 17.74
C ASP A 126 -4.03 3.02 16.91
N ALA A 127 -3.05 2.56 16.15
CA ALA A 127 -2.28 3.40 15.23
C ALA A 127 -3.13 3.83 14.02
N LEU A 128 -4.02 2.96 13.52
CA LEU A 128 -4.87 3.25 12.36
C LEU A 128 -5.97 4.29 12.65
N ARG A 129 -6.37 4.44 13.91
CA ARG A 129 -7.46 5.32 14.35
C ARG A 129 -7.02 6.77 14.62
N ARG A 130 -5.73 7.04 14.64
CA ARG A 130 -5.16 8.36 14.90
C ARG A 130 -4.96 9.12 13.60
#